data_AF-A0A945ADH7-F1
#
_entry.id   AF-A0A945ADH7-F1
#
_cell.length_a   1.000
_cell.length_b   1.000
_cell.length_c   1.000
_cell.angle_alpha   90.00
_cell.angle_beta   90.00
_cell.angle_gamma   90.00
#
_symmetry.space_group_name_H-M   'P 1'
#
loop_
_entity.id
_entity.type
_entity.pdbx_description
1 polymer ?
#
loop_
_entity_poly.entity_id
_entity_poly.type
_entity_poly.pdbx_seq_one_letter_code
_entity_poly.pdbx_strand_id
1 'polypeptide(L)'
;MALMADEYQDVEVEYRRDLTVRSMVLGAVMVVFVNVGAPYAKYILHSSLMACDYLPFGVMLPFILAVLVLNPIIKSIRPDAGLTPGELAVAFVMGLVGSTIPTFGLTGYLISTIASPYYNATTENGWGEYIQPNLPEWLVPSNETGAMTWFFEGLPSGQTVPWAVWVPPLFWWVGFFAALMTVCFCTVAILRRQWIDNERIVFPLAEIPLTMIEGADEPGKLPVFMRSKLFWIGFALPLIIILWNIIGYFQPTFPAIALQNQISVLRDAPAMRLNIYFPLIGFAYLINLDVAFSIWFFHLLGLAQLAVTNRFGFEVGKGDNYCSSSPV
;
A
#
# COMPACT_ATOMS: atom_id res chain seq x y z
N MET A 1 12.47 47.43 32.51
CA MET A 1 11.46 46.37 32.28
C MET A 1 10.59 46.76 31.09
N ALA A 2 11.22 47.06 29.94
CA ALA A 2 10.57 47.62 28.74
C ALA A 2 11.44 47.45 27.48
N LEU A 3 12.22 46.37 27.38
CA LEU A 3 13.19 46.16 26.29
C LEU A 3 13.25 44.72 25.75
N MET A 4 12.13 43.98 25.78
CA MET A 4 12.04 42.66 25.13
C MET A 4 10.66 42.45 24.49
N ALA A 5 10.18 43.44 23.72
CA ALA A 5 8.86 43.39 23.08
C ALA A 5 8.89 43.54 21.54
N ASP A 6 10.05 43.72 20.92
CA ASP A 6 10.15 43.92 19.46
C ASP A 6 11.14 42.91 18.87
N GLU A 7 10.66 41.70 18.54
CA GLU A 7 11.16 40.83 17.46
C GLU A 7 10.35 39.53 17.42
N TYR A 8 9.04 39.66 17.24
CA TYR A 8 8.23 38.58 16.65
C TYR A 8 7.68 39.17 15.35
N GLN A 9 8.49 39.10 14.28
CA GLN A 9 7.97 39.35 12.95
C GLN A 9 6.90 38.29 12.70
N ASP A 10 5.64 38.72 12.65
CA ASP A 10 4.55 37.96 12.07
C ASP A 10 4.96 37.58 10.65
N VAL A 11 5.47 36.35 10.48
CA VAL A 11 5.54 35.73 9.17
C VAL A 11 4.09 35.55 8.76
N GLU A 12 3.58 36.46 7.94
CA GLU A 12 2.33 36.24 7.20
C GLU A 12 2.54 34.97 6.37
N VAL A 13 2.12 33.84 6.91
CA VAL A 13 2.02 32.60 6.16
C VAL A 13 0.90 32.83 5.16
N GLU A 14 1.27 33.19 3.93
CA GLU A 14 0.34 33.29 2.82
C GLU A 14 -0.33 31.93 2.66
N TYR A 15 -1.55 31.80 3.17
CA TYR A 15 -2.29 30.54 3.17
C TYR A 15 -2.79 30.28 1.76
N ARG A 16 -1.90 29.79 0.89
CA ARG A 16 -2.30 29.29 -0.42
C ARG A 16 -3.32 28.18 -0.21
N ARG A 17 -4.43 28.27 -0.93
CA ARG A 17 -5.40 27.18 -0.97
C ARG A 17 -4.76 26.02 -1.73
N ASP A 18 -4.25 25.05 -1.00
CA ASP A 18 -3.67 23.81 -1.54
C ASP A 18 -4.74 22.93 -2.22
N LEU A 19 -6.01 23.12 -1.82
CA LEU A 19 -7.16 22.53 -2.49
C LEU A 19 -7.54 23.35 -3.73
N THR A 20 -6.95 22.99 -4.87
CA THR A 20 -7.24 23.58 -6.18
C THR A 20 -7.94 22.56 -7.07
N VAL A 21 -8.55 23.03 -8.17
CA VAL A 21 -9.09 22.13 -9.19
C VAL A 21 -7.99 21.23 -9.77
N ARG A 22 -6.74 21.74 -9.87
CA ARG A 22 -5.61 20.97 -10.40
C ARG A 22 -5.23 19.81 -9.49
N SER A 23 -5.16 20.05 -8.17
CA SER A 23 -4.86 19.00 -7.21
C SER A 23 -5.97 17.96 -7.11
N MET A 24 -7.23 18.40 -7.15
CA MET A 24 -8.38 17.49 -7.19
C MET A 24 -8.39 16.62 -8.46
N VAL A 25 -8.11 17.19 -9.63
CA VAL A 25 -8.04 16.43 -10.89
C VAL A 25 -6.89 15.43 -10.86
N LEU A 26 -5.69 15.86 -10.45
CA LEU A 26 -4.53 14.97 -10.35
C LEU A 26 -4.77 13.83 -9.35
N GLY A 27 -5.31 14.15 -8.17
CA GLY A 27 -5.69 13.16 -7.17
C GLY A 27 -6.76 12.20 -7.68
N ALA A 28 -7.80 12.70 -8.35
CA ALA A 28 -8.84 11.85 -8.94
C ALA A 28 -8.28 10.90 -10.01
N VAL A 29 -7.36 11.36 -10.85
CA VAL A 29 -6.66 10.50 -11.82
C VAL A 29 -5.87 9.40 -11.11
N MET A 30 -5.16 9.71 -10.03
CA MET A 30 -4.46 8.69 -9.23
C MET A 30 -5.41 7.68 -8.60
N VAL A 31 -6.54 8.15 -8.05
CA VAL A 31 -7.57 7.29 -7.45
C VAL A 31 -8.19 6.36 -8.50
N VAL A 32 -8.53 6.87 -9.68
CA VAL A 32 -9.06 6.05 -10.79
C VAL A 32 -8.02 5.05 -11.25
N PHE A 33 -6.76 5.49 -11.43
CA PHE A 33 -5.67 4.61 -11.83
C PHE A 33 -5.48 3.44 -10.87
N VAL A 34 -5.45 3.68 -9.55
CA VAL A 34 -5.26 2.59 -8.58
C VAL A 34 -6.50 1.68 -8.46
N ASN A 35 -7.71 2.24 -8.52
CA ASN A 35 -8.95 1.47 -8.37
C ASN A 35 -9.32 0.65 -9.62
N VAL A 36 -8.85 1.04 -10.81
CA VAL A 36 -9.00 0.23 -12.04
C VAL A 36 -7.78 -0.65 -12.25
N GLY A 37 -6.59 -0.07 -12.12
CA GLY A 37 -5.32 -0.73 -12.39
C GLY A 37 -5.00 -1.86 -11.41
N ALA A 38 -5.22 -1.68 -10.11
CA ALA A 38 -4.88 -2.72 -9.13
C ALA A 38 -5.75 -3.98 -9.28
N PRO A 39 -7.10 -3.89 -9.38
CA PRO A 39 -7.92 -5.07 -9.65
C PRO A 39 -7.62 -5.72 -11.00
N TYR A 40 -7.39 -4.92 -12.06
CA TYR A 40 -7.03 -5.45 -13.37
C TYR A 40 -5.69 -6.21 -13.34
N ALA A 41 -4.67 -5.62 -12.72
CA ALA A 41 -3.34 -6.22 -12.59
C ALA A 41 -3.39 -7.54 -11.79
N LYS A 42 -4.22 -7.60 -10.74
CA LYS A 42 -4.34 -8.77 -9.87
C LYS A 42 -5.22 -9.87 -10.47
N TYR A 43 -6.45 -9.55 -10.87
CA TYR A 43 -7.46 -10.55 -11.22
C TYR A 43 -7.49 -10.94 -12.70
N ILE A 44 -6.98 -10.07 -13.59
CA ILE A 44 -6.94 -10.35 -15.03
C ILE A 44 -5.53 -10.72 -15.46
N LEU A 45 -4.56 -9.83 -15.19
CA LEU A 45 -3.17 -10.07 -15.59
C LEU A 45 -2.43 -11.06 -14.68
N HIS A 46 -2.96 -11.36 -13.49
CA HIS A 46 -2.30 -12.22 -12.49
C HIS A 46 -0.85 -11.78 -12.19
N SER A 47 -0.64 -10.47 -12.10
CA SER A 47 0.68 -9.84 -12.01
C SER A 47 0.92 -9.17 -10.65
N SER A 48 1.34 -7.90 -10.64
CA SER A 48 1.76 -7.16 -9.45
C SER A 48 0.60 -6.79 -8.53
N LEU A 49 0.86 -6.82 -7.23
CA LEU A 49 -0.05 -6.42 -6.16
C LEU A 49 0.06 -4.93 -5.87
N MET A 50 -0.41 -4.10 -6.79
CA MET A 50 -0.16 -2.64 -6.80
C MET A 50 -0.64 -1.88 -5.54
N ALA A 51 -1.62 -2.40 -4.82
CA ALA A 51 -2.27 -1.74 -3.67
C ALA A 51 -2.00 -2.44 -2.31
N CYS A 52 -1.04 -3.37 -2.25
CA CYS A 52 -0.87 -4.26 -1.08
C CYS A 52 -0.01 -3.68 0.06
N ASP A 53 0.69 -2.57 -0.18
CA ASP A 53 1.66 -1.99 0.77
C ASP A 53 1.17 -0.68 1.39
N TYR A 54 1.75 -0.26 2.53
CA TYR A 54 1.44 1.02 3.19
C TYR A 54 1.82 2.27 2.36
N LEU A 55 2.82 2.13 1.49
CA LEU A 55 3.12 3.07 0.41
C LEU A 55 2.94 2.34 -0.93
N PRO A 56 1.70 2.15 -1.36
CA PRO A 56 1.41 1.27 -2.48
C PRO A 56 2.04 1.80 -3.76
N PHE A 57 2.71 0.91 -4.50
CA PHE A 57 3.32 1.25 -5.78
C PHE A 57 2.32 1.83 -6.78
N GLY A 58 1.04 1.42 -6.70
CA GLY A 58 -0.06 1.98 -7.49
C GLY A 58 -0.32 3.47 -7.25
N VAL A 59 0.14 4.04 -6.14
CA VAL A 59 0.09 5.48 -5.83
C VAL A 59 1.46 6.13 -5.99
N MET A 60 2.52 5.48 -5.50
CA MET A 60 3.88 6.03 -5.58
C MET A 60 4.35 6.21 -7.01
N LEU A 61 4.07 5.26 -7.92
CA LEU A 61 4.49 5.37 -9.31
C LEU A 61 3.85 6.57 -10.04
N PRO A 62 2.51 6.74 -10.07
CA PRO A 62 1.92 7.92 -10.70
C PRO A 62 2.30 9.21 -9.98
N PHE A 63 2.53 9.18 -8.66
CA PHE A 63 3.02 10.35 -7.93
C PHE A 63 4.45 10.74 -8.33
N ILE A 64 5.37 9.77 -8.42
CA ILE A 64 6.72 9.98 -8.95
C ILE A 64 6.64 10.52 -10.38
N LEU A 65 5.81 9.96 -11.25
CA LEU A 65 5.64 10.49 -12.60
C LEU A 65 5.06 11.92 -12.60
N ALA A 66 4.16 12.24 -11.68
CA ALA A 66 3.63 13.59 -11.53
C ALA A 66 4.74 14.59 -11.13
N VAL A 67 5.61 14.22 -10.19
CA VAL A 67 6.69 15.09 -9.69
C VAL A 67 7.86 15.16 -10.66
N LEU A 68 8.26 14.05 -11.28
CA LEU A 68 9.50 13.96 -12.08
C LEU A 68 9.30 14.22 -13.57
N VAL A 69 8.08 14.07 -14.07
CA VAL A 69 7.78 14.17 -15.51
C VAL A 69 6.75 15.26 -15.75
N LEU A 70 5.57 15.14 -15.15
CA LEU A 70 4.47 16.08 -15.42
C LEU A 70 4.81 17.50 -14.96
N ASN A 71 5.23 17.69 -13.71
CA ASN A 71 5.52 19.02 -13.18
C ASN A 71 6.69 19.72 -13.91
N PRO A 72 7.82 19.04 -14.19
CA PRO A 72 8.89 19.61 -15.01
C PRO A 72 8.45 19.96 -16.44
N ILE A 73 7.60 19.14 -17.07
CA ILE A 73 7.03 19.45 -18.39
C ILE A 73 6.16 20.71 -18.31
N ILE A 74 5.27 20.81 -17.32
CA ILE A 74 4.43 21.99 -17.12
C ILE A 74 5.29 23.25 -16.96
N LYS A 75 6.27 23.21 -16.05
CA LYS A 75 7.22 24.32 -15.85
C LYS A 75 8.06 24.65 -17.08
N SER A 76 8.34 23.66 -17.93
CA SER A 76 9.09 23.88 -19.18
C SER A 76 8.30 24.66 -20.23
N ILE A 77 6.97 24.52 -20.23
CA ILE A 77 6.05 25.21 -21.14
C ILE A 77 5.62 26.56 -20.54
N ARG A 78 5.29 26.59 -19.25
CA ARG A 78 4.90 27.77 -18.48
C ARG A 78 5.53 27.72 -17.09
N PRO A 79 6.63 28.47 -16.85
CA PRO A 79 7.36 28.44 -15.58
C PRO A 79 6.46 28.69 -14.35
N ASP A 80 5.49 29.59 -14.48
CA ASP A 80 4.60 29.99 -13.37
C ASP A 80 3.39 29.05 -13.17
N ALA A 81 3.24 28.02 -14.02
CA ALA A 81 2.10 27.09 -13.97
C ALA A 81 2.41 25.79 -13.21
N GLY A 82 3.62 25.64 -12.66
CA GLY A 82 4.02 24.46 -11.90
C GLY A 82 3.07 24.13 -10.75
N LEU A 83 2.91 22.84 -10.48
CA LEU A 83 2.18 22.35 -9.32
C LEU A 83 2.93 22.70 -8.04
N THR A 84 2.20 23.27 -7.09
CA THR A 84 2.72 23.63 -5.77
C THR A 84 2.92 22.41 -4.88
N PRO A 85 3.74 22.50 -3.82
CA PRO A 85 3.89 21.42 -2.84
C PRO A 85 2.54 20.98 -2.26
N GLY A 86 1.68 21.93 -1.89
CA GLY A 86 0.34 21.65 -1.37
C GLY A 86 -0.57 20.92 -2.36
N GLU A 87 -0.56 21.31 -3.64
CA GLU A 87 -1.34 20.62 -4.67
C GLU A 87 -0.90 19.17 -4.87
N LEU A 88 0.42 18.92 -4.83
CA LEU A 88 1.00 17.58 -4.92
C LEU A 88 0.67 16.76 -3.67
N ALA A 89 0.75 17.36 -2.49
CA ALA A 89 0.40 16.72 -1.22
C ALA A 89 -1.08 16.28 -1.20
N VAL A 90 -2.00 17.15 -1.63
CA VAL A 90 -3.43 16.82 -1.74
C VAL A 90 -3.64 15.65 -2.70
N ALA A 91 -3.03 15.70 -3.90
CA ALA A 91 -3.16 14.62 -4.87
C ALA A 91 -2.63 13.28 -4.34
N PHE A 92 -1.50 13.32 -3.63
CA PHE A 92 -0.90 12.14 -3.01
C PHE A 92 -1.79 11.55 -1.90
N VAL A 93 -2.31 12.40 -1.01
CA VAL A 93 -3.22 11.97 0.06
C VAL A 93 -4.50 11.37 -0.53
N MET A 94 -5.07 11.98 -1.57
CA MET A 94 -6.22 11.40 -2.29
C MET A 94 -5.90 10.01 -2.84
N GLY A 95 -4.75 9.85 -3.49
CA GLY A 95 -4.28 8.56 -4.01
C GLY A 95 -4.10 7.52 -2.91
N LEU A 96 -3.44 7.86 -1.80
CA LEU A 96 -3.25 6.97 -0.66
C LEU A 96 -4.58 6.50 -0.07
N VAL A 97 -5.48 7.45 0.25
CA VAL A 97 -6.81 7.10 0.78
C VAL A 97 -7.57 6.22 -0.21
N GLY A 98 -7.58 6.58 -1.49
CA GLY A 98 -8.25 5.81 -2.53
C GLY A 98 -7.67 4.41 -2.78
N SER A 99 -6.40 4.19 -2.43
CA SER A 99 -5.73 2.89 -2.59
C SER A 99 -6.03 1.88 -1.47
N THR A 100 -6.69 2.30 -0.39
CA THR A 100 -7.03 1.43 0.75
C THR A 100 -8.17 0.44 0.45
N ILE A 101 -8.96 0.67 -0.60
CA ILE A 101 -10.19 -0.07 -0.91
C ILE A 101 -9.97 -1.24 -1.90
N PRO A 102 -9.19 -1.10 -3.00
CA PRO A 102 -9.12 -2.15 -4.01
C PRO A 102 -8.38 -3.40 -3.54
N THR A 103 -8.72 -4.55 -4.13
CA THR A 103 -8.04 -5.83 -3.92
C THR A 103 -8.03 -6.31 -2.47
N PHE A 104 -6.88 -6.38 -1.79
CA PHE A 104 -6.76 -6.90 -0.43
C PHE A 104 -7.28 -5.95 0.66
N GLY A 105 -7.35 -4.64 0.40
CA GLY A 105 -7.71 -3.69 1.45
C GLY A 105 -9.17 -3.81 1.90
N LEU A 106 -10.08 -4.12 0.96
CA LEU A 106 -11.48 -4.37 1.27
C LEU A 106 -12.16 -5.24 0.22
N THR A 107 -12.19 -4.74 -1.02
CA THR A 107 -13.12 -5.22 -2.06
C THR A 107 -12.96 -6.71 -2.38
N GLY A 108 -11.72 -7.17 -2.51
CA GLY A 108 -11.42 -8.55 -2.87
C GLY A 108 -11.81 -9.55 -1.79
N TYR A 109 -11.53 -9.25 -0.52
CA TYR A 109 -11.96 -10.11 0.58
C TYR A 109 -13.47 -10.04 0.75
N LEU A 110 -14.01 -8.84 0.93
CA LEU A 110 -15.42 -8.63 1.22
C LEU A 110 -16.33 -9.34 0.22
N ILE A 111 -16.16 -9.06 -1.08
CA ILE A 111 -17.04 -9.62 -2.12
C ILE A 111 -16.92 -11.16 -2.16
N SER A 112 -15.70 -11.70 -2.02
CA SER A 112 -15.51 -13.15 -1.98
C SER A 112 -16.12 -13.78 -0.72
N THR A 113 -15.99 -13.14 0.44
CA THR A 113 -16.51 -13.60 1.73
C THR A 113 -18.04 -13.65 1.72
N ILE A 114 -18.71 -12.63 1.19
CA ILE A 114 -20.18 -12.61 1.16
C ILE A 114 -20.75 -13.52 0.06
N ALA A 115 -19.99 -13.87 -0.99
CA ALA A 115 -20.43 -14.83 -2.00
C ALA A 115 -20.22 -16.30 -1.59
N SER A 116 -19.19 -16.54 -0.76
CA SER A 116 -18.72 -17.88 -0.39
C SER A 116 -19.77 -18.80 0.26
N PRO A 117 -20.68 -18.34 1.15
CA PRO A 117 -21.61 -19.25 1.83
C PRO A 117 -22.55 -20.00 0.90
N TYR A 118 -22.88 -19.41 -0.24
CA TYR A 118 -23.72 -20.06 -1.25
C TYR A 118 -22.92 -20.86 -2.27
N TYR A 119 -21.74 -20.37 -2.69
CA TYR A 119 -20.91 -21.04 -3.69
C TYR A 119 -20.19 -22.29 -3.14
N ASN A 120 -19.65 -22.21 -1.92
CA ASN A 120 -18.85 -23.29 -1.33
C ASN A 120 -19.72 -24.27 -0.50
N ALA A 121 -21.05 -24.19 -0.56
CA ALA A 121 -21.92 -25.11 0.15
C ALA A 121 -21.87 -26.50 -0.49
N THR A 122 -21.58 -27.52 0.32
CA THR A 122 -21.60 -28.93 -0.10
C THR A 122 -22.46 -29.74 0.86
N THR A 123 -22.78 -30.97 0.47
CA THR A 123 -23.50 -31.91 1.34
C THR A 123 -22.72 -32.25 2.61
N GLU A 124 -21.38 -32.25 2.54
CA GLU A 124 -20.50 -32.63 3.65
C GLU A 124 -20.34 -31.52 4.68
N ASN A 125 -20.33 -30.24 4.27
CA ASN A 125 -20.22 -29.12 5.20
C ASN A 125 -21.58 -28.67 5.79
N GLY A 126 -22.68 -29.08 5.17
CA GLY A 126 -24.05 -28.79 5.65
C GLY A 126 -24.44 -27.32 5.59
N TRP A 127 -23.70 -26.47 4.86
CA TRP A 127 -23.95 -25.01 4.87
C TRP A 127 -25.32 -24.63 4.32
N GLY A 128 -25.83 -25.39 3.34
CA GLY A 128 -27.18 -25.18 2.79
C GLY A 128 -28.29 -25.39 3.82
N GLU A 129 -28.10 -26.31 4.78
CA GLU A 129 -29.10 -26.63 5.80
C GLU A 129 -28.95 -25.73 7.04
N TYR A 130 -27.71 -25.51 7.51
CA TYR A 130 -27.47 -24.87 8.81
C TYR A 130 -27.11 -23.39 8.71
N ILE A 131 -26.54 -22.91 7.60
CA ILE A 131 -26.03 -21.54 7.47
C ILE A 131 -26.96 -20.70 6.60
N GLN A 132 -27.20 -21.10 5.35
CA GLN A 132 -27.92 -20.29 4.36
C GLN A 132 -29.29 -19.79 4.83
N PRO A 133 -30.13 -20.57 5.54
CA PRO A 133 -31.43 -20.10 6.01
C PRO A 133 -31.35 -18.97 7.05
N ASN A 134 -30.20 -18.83 7.70
CA ASN A 134 -29.95 -17.82 8.74
C ASN A 134 -29.23 -16.57 8.19
N LEU A 135 -28.93 -16.52 6.88
CA LEU A 135 -28.25 -15.39 6.26
C LEU A 135 -29.26 -14.35 5.78
N PRO A 136 -29.19 -13.11 6.29
CA PRO A 136 -30.07 -12.05 5.80
C PRO A 136 -29.69 -11.62 4.39
N GLU A 137 -30.68 -11.50 3.51
CA GLU A 137 -30.51 -11.11 2.10
C GLU A 137 -29.89 -9.72 1.91
N TRP A 138 -30.04 -8.83 2.90
CA TRP A 138 -29.45 -7.50 2.87
C TRP A 138 -27.96 -7.49 3.21
N LEU A 139 -27.40 -8.59 3.73
CA LEU A 139 -25.98 -8.70 4.13
C LEU A 139 -25.19 -9.61 3.19
N VAL A 140 -25.85 -10.66 2.71
CA VAL A 140 -25.26 -11.71 1.88
C VAL A 140 -26.12 -11.84 0.61
N PRO A 141 -25.52 -11.69 -0.59
CA PRO A 141 -26.25 -11.84 -1.84
C PRO A 141 -26.76 -13.28 -2.01
N SER A 142 -28.02 -13.44 -2.42
CA SER A 142 -28.62 -14.76 -2.65
C SER A 142 -28.07 -15.44 -3.91
N ASN A 143 -28.15 -16.77 -3.96
CA ASN A 143 -27.75 -17.55 -5.15
C ASN A 143 -28.92 -18.19 -5.89
N GLU A 144 -30.16 -17.74 -5.66
CA GLU A 144 -31.35 -18.31 -6.31
C GLU A 144 -31.28 -18.26 -7.84
N THR A 145 -30.68 -17.20 -8.39
CA THR A 145 -30.49 -17.00 -9.83
C THR A 145 -29.15 -17.52 -10.35
N GLY A 146 -28.34 -18.20 -9.52
CA GLY A 146 -26.97 -18.62 -9.86
C GLY A 146 -25.93 -17.50 -9.84
N ALA A 147 -26.26 -16.33 -9.28
CA ALA A 147 -25.39 -15.14 -9.30
C ALA A 147 -24.03 -15.36 -8.61
N MET A 148 -23.96 -16.18 -7.55
CA MET A 148 -22.71 -16.48 -6.85
C MET A 148 -21.86 -17.44 -7.65
N THR A 149 -22.47 -18.41 -8.32
CA THR A 149 -21.77 -19.29 -9.28
C THR A 149 -21.14 -18.48 -10.41
N TRP A 150 -21.88 -17.55 -11.01
CA TRP A 150 -21.34 -16.68 -12.06
C TRP A 150 -20.22 -15.74 -11.59
N PHE A 151 -20.22 -15.36 -10.31
CA PHE A 151 -19.14 -14.55 -9.75
C PHE A 151 -17.80 -15.31 -9.72
N PHE A 152 -17.82 -16.61 -9.39
CA PHE A 152 -16.60 -17.43 -9.31
C PHE A 152 -16.23 -18.10 -10.64
N GLU A 153 -17.21 -18.59 -11.39
CA GLU A 153 -16.97 -19.37 -12.63
C GLU A 153 -16.98 -18.49 -13.90
N GLY A 154 -17.46 -17.26 -13.78
CA GLY A 154 -17.58 -16.31 -14.89
C GLY A 154 -19.02 -16.13 -15.37
N LEU A 155 -19.32 -14.93 -15.86
CA LEU A 155 -20.63 -14.56 -16.37
C LEU A 155 -20.87 -15.24 -17.74
N PRO A 156 -22.01 -15.93 -17.95
CA PRO A 156 -22.32 -16.51 -19.25
C PRO A 156 -22.39 -15.46 -20.37
N SER A 157 -22.01 -15.86 -21.59
CA SER A 157 -22.01 -14.94 -22.75
C SER A 157 -23.39 -14.37 -23.02
N GLY A 158 -23.48 -13.05 -23.17
CA GLY A 158 -24.73 -12.33 -23.45
C GLY A 158 -25.60 -12.02 -22.23
N GLN A 159 -25.22 -12.48 -21.04
CA GLN A 159 -25.85 -12.08 -19.78
C GLN A 159 -25.27 -10.74 -19.30
N THR A 160 -26.05 -10.01 -18.51
CA THR A 160 -25.59 -8.82 -17.77
C THR A 160 -25.37 -9.16 -16.31
N VAL A 161 -24.47 -8.43 -15.64
CA VAL A 161 -24.23 -8.59 -14.20
C VAL A 161 -25.54 -8.41 -13.43
N PRO A 162 -25.95 -9.37 -12.56
CA PRO A 162 -27.21 -9.30 -11.82
C PRO A 162 -27.12 -8.34 -10.63
N TRP A 163 -27.01 -7.03 -10.93
CA TRP A 163 -26.80 -5.98 -9.92
C TRP A 163 -27.87 -5.95 -8.82
N ALA A 164 -29.10 -6.35 -9.11
CA ALA A 164 -30.20 -6.37 -8.12
C ALA A 164 -29.87 -7.24 -6.90
N VAL A 165 -29.12 -8.33 -7.08
CA VAL A 165 -28.71 -9.24 -6.00
C VAL A 165 -27.57 -8.64 -5.17
N TRP A 166 -26.71 -7.83 -5.80
CA TRP A 166 -25.50 -7.28 -5.18
C TRP A 166 -25.69 -5.92 -4.52
N VAL A 167 -26.54 -5.06 -5.07
CA VAL A 167 -26.71 -3.68 -4.59
C VAL A 167 -27.11 -3.62 -3.11
N PRO A 168 -28.11 -4.39 -2.61
CA PRO A 168 -28.48 -4.30 -1.20
C PRO A 168 -27.35 -4.70 -0.23
N PRO A 169 -26.67 -5.87 -0.40
CA PRO A 169 -25.47 -6.20 0.39
C PRO A 169 -24.38 -5.15 0.31
N LEU A 170 -24.03 -4.70 -0.89
CA LEU A 170 -22.95 -3.73 -1.08
C LEU A 170 -23.29 -2.38 -0.45
N PHE A 171 -24.55 -1.94 -0.50
CA PHE A 171 -24.97 -0.70 0.14
C PHE A 171 -24.71 -0.72 1.65
N TRP A 172 -25.12 -1.80 2.34
CA TRP A 172 -24.92 -1.92 3.78
C TRP A 172 -23.45 -2.06 4.16
N TRP A 173 -22.68 -2.85 3.40
CA TRP A 173 -21.25 -3.00 3.65
C TRP A 173 -20.48 -1.69 3.39
N VAL A 174 -20.74 -1.00 2.28
CA VAL A 174 -20.12 0.30 2.00
C VAL A 174 -20.49 1.32 3.07
N GLY A 175 -21.75 1.34 3.51
CA GLY A 175 -22.20 2.19 4.62
C GLY A 175 -21.47 1.88 5.93
N PHE A 176 -21.32 0.61 6.28
CA PHE A 176 -20.56 0.17 7.45
C PHE A 176 -19.09 0.60 7.37
N PHE A 177 -18.41 0.37 6.24
CA PHE A 177 -17.01 0.76 6.08
C PHE A 177 -16.82 2.27 6.04
N ALA A 178 -17.75 3.02 5.45
CA ALA A 178 -17.73 4.48 5.50
C ALA A 178 -17.86 4.99 6.94
N ALA A 179 -18.76 4.41 7.75
CA ALA A 179 -18.88 4.74 9.17
C ALA A 179 -17.61 4.37 9.94
N LEU A 180 -17.05 3.18 9.71
CA LEU A 180 -15.80 2.74 10.35
C LEU A 180 -14.63 3.68 10.03
N MET A 181 -14.44 4.01 8.75
CA MET A 181 -13.41 4.95 8.30
C MET A 181 -13.61 6.34 8.91
N THR A 182 -14.86 6.78 9.06
CA THR A 182 -15.18 8.05 9.74
C THR A 182 -14.78 8.01 11.20
N VAL A 183 -15.06 6.93 11.93
CA VAL A 183 -14.64 6.76 13.33
C VAL A 183 -13.12 6.75 13.45
N CYS A 184 -12.43 6.01 12.58
CA CYS A 184 -10.96 6.01 12.52
C CYS A 184 -10.41 7.42 12.26
N PHE A 185 -10.97 8.14 11.29
CA PHE A 185 -10.57 9.51 10.98
C PHE A 185 -10.80 10.46 12.16
N CYS A 186 -11.96 10.40 12.82
CA CYS A 186 -12.25 11.19 14.02
C CYS A 186 -11.27 10.87 15.16
N THR A 187 -10.91 9.59 15.33
CA THR A 187 -9.96 9.16 16.35
C THR A 187 -8.58 9.74 16.09
N VAL A 188 -8.10 9.64 14.84
CA VAL A 188 -6.83 10.26 14.42
C VAL A 188 -6.90 11.78 14.58
N ALA A 189 -8.01 12.43 14.25
CA ALA A 189 -8.17 13.88 14.42
C ALA A 189 -8.07 14.33 15.88
N ILE A 190 -8.62 13.56 16.82
CA ILE A 190 -8.51 13.82 18.27
C ILE A 190 -7.08 13.58 18.76
N LEU A 191 -6.49 12.45 18.40
CA LEU A 191 -5.15 12.04 18.87
C LEU A 191 -4.00 12.76 18.16
N ARG A 192 -4.24 13.33 16.97
CA ARG A 192 -3.25 14.02 16.15
C ARG A 192 -2.45 15.03 16.97
N ARG A 193 -3.13 15.85 17.78
CA ARG A 193 -2.47 16.88 18.58
C ARG A 193 -1.55 16.27 19.65
N GLN A 194 -2.01 15.21 20.31
CA GLN A 194 -1.21 14.48 21.30
C GLN A 194 0.02 13.85 20.66
N TRP A 195 -0.14 13.16 19.52
CA TRP A 195 0.94 12.48 18.83
C TRP A 195 1.98 13.43 18.24
N ILE A 196 1.55 14.58 17.71
CA ILE A 196 2.46 15.55 17.08
C ILE A 196 3.13 16.43 18.15
N ASP A 197 2.36 17.06 19.03
CA ASP A 197 2.90 18.11 19.91
C ASP A 197 3.61 17.52 21.14
N ASN A 198 3.02 16.49 21.76
CA ASN A 198 3.47 15.94 23.04
C ASN A 198 4.38 14.71 22.86
N GLU A 199 3.95 13.73 22.05
CA GLU A 199 4.69 12.48 21.87
C GLU A 199 5.71 12.53 20.71
N ARG A 200 5.61 13.56 19.84
CA ARG A 200 6.50 13.81 18.70
C ARG A 200 6.80 12.54 17.90
N ILE A 201 5.74 11.78 17.62
CA ILE A 201 5.83 10.56 16.82
C ILE A 201 6.38 10.93 15.44
N VAL A 202 7.43 10.22 15.03
CA VAL A 202 8.02 10.36 13.70
C VAL A 202 7.07 9.71 12.68
N PHE A 203 6.92 10.31 11.51
CA PHE A 203 6.12 9.77 10.41
C PHE A 203 7.01 9.35 9.22
N PRO A 204 7.79 8.25 9.31
CA PRO A 204 8.73 7.82 8.27
C PRO A 204 8.15 7.78 6.86
N LEU A 205 6.89 7.34 6.72
CA LEU A 205 6.25 7.21 5.41
C LEU A 205 5.89 8.56 4.78
N ALA A 206 5.73 9.62 5.58
CA ALA A 206 5.46 10.96 5.08
C ALA A 206 6.72 11.69 4.61
N GLU A 207 7.90 11.32 5.12
CA GLU A 207 9.18 11.94 4.74
C GLU A 207 9.46 11.82 3.24
N ILE A 208 9.14 10.67 2.64
CA ILE A 208 9.38 10.43 1.21
C ILE A 208 8.59 11.41 0.32
N PRO A 209 7.25 11.48 0.38
CA PRO A 209 6.49 12.42 -0.43
C PRO A 209 6.81 13.87 -0.07
N LEU A 210 7.08 14.19 1.21
CA LEU A 210 7.48 15.54 1.62
C LEU A 210 8.80 15.99 0.98
N THR A 211 9.81 15.12 0.99
CA THR A 211 11.11 15.38 0.33
C THR A 211 10.95 15.56 -1.18
N MET A 212 10.02 14.83 -1.79
CA MET A 212 9.76 14.90 -3.23
C MET A 212 9.10 16.21 -3.67
N ILE A 213 8.26 16.80 -2.81
CA ILE A 213 7.55 18.05 -3.10
C ILE A 213 8.28 19.29 -2.57
N GLU A 214 9.35 19.11 -1.81
CA GLU A 214 10.18 20.19 -1.30
C GLU A 214 10.74 21.04 -2.46
N GLY A 215 10.54 22.36 -2.36
CA GLY A 215 10.91 23.32 -3.39
C GLY A 215 10.18 23.10 -4.73
N ALA A 216 9.02 22.44 -4.75
CA ALA A 216 8.21 22.30 -5.97
C ALA A 216 7.69 23.65 -6.51
N ASP A 217 7.67 24.69 -5.69
CA ASP A 217 7.39 26.09 -6.03
C ASP A 217 8.63 26.89 -6.47
N GLU A 218 9.85 26.36 -6.25
CA GLU A 218 11.07 27.05 -6.67
C GLU A 218 11.15 27.23 -8.19
N PRO A 219 11.77 28.35 -8.64
CA PRO A 219 12.13 28.54 -10.04
C PRO A 219 13.18 27.52 -10.46
N GLY A 220 12.72 26.48 -11.16
CA GLY A 220 13.56 25.37 -11.61
C GLY A 220 12.71 24.25 -12.19
N LYS A 221 13.20 23.61 -13.27
CA LYS A 221 12.48 22.52 -13.92
C LYS A 221 12.55 21.22 -13.13
N LEU A 222 13.70 20.94 -12.51
CA LEU A 222 13.94 19.70 -11.78
C LEU A 222 13.68 19.87 -10.28
N PRO A 223 13.09 18.85 -9.61
CA PRO A 223 12.98 18.79 -8.15
C PRO A 223 14.33 18.98 -7.44
N VAL A 224 14.30 19.55 -6.24
CA VAL A 224 15.51 19.91 -5.48
C VAL A 224 16.39 18.69 -5.20
N PHE A 225 15.80 17.58 -4.74
CA PHE A 225 16.54 16.37 -4.40
C PHE A 225 17.30 15.75 -5.59
N MET A 226 16.81 15.93 -6.83
CA MET A 226 17.48 15.44 -8.04
C MET A 226 18.72 16.26 -8.42
N ARG A 227 18.93 17.43 -7.81
CA ARG A 227 20.14 18.24 -8.02
C ARG A 227 21.36 17.60 -7.35
N SER A 228 21.15 16.72 -6.38
CA SER A 228 22.22 16.02 -5.66
C SER A 228 22.80 14.86 -6.47
N LYS A 229 24.13 14.79 -6.58
CA LYS A 229 24.82 13.62 -7.18
C LYS A 229 24.60 12.34 -6.38
N LEU A 230 24.43 12.45 -5.06
CA LEU A 230 24.24 11.30 -4.18
C LEU A 230 22.90 10.60 -4.48
N PHE A 231 21.85 11.37 -4.78
CA PHE A 231 20.56 10.83 -5.21
C PHE A 231 20.74 9.93 -6.45
N TRP A 232 21.46 10.41 -7.47
CA TRP A 232 21.66 9.65 -8.70
C TRP A 232 22.48 8.38 -8.51
N ILE A 233 23.45 8.39 -7.60
CA ILE A 233 24.20 7.18 -7.22
C ILE A 233 23.25 6.17 -6.57
N GLY A 234 22.44 6.64 -5.61
CA GLY A 234 21.46 5.80 -4.90
C GLY A 234 20.34 5.27 -5.81
N PHE A 235 19.95 6.03 -6.84
CA PHE A 235 18.96 5.61 -7.84
C PHE A 235 19.56 4.63 -8.87
N ALA A 236 20.76 4.91 -9.37
CA ALA A 236 21.39 4.11 -10.42
C ALA A 236 21.71 2.69 -9.95
N LEU A 237 22.12 2.50 -8.69
CA LEU A 237 22.54 1.20 -8.19
C LEU A 237 21.40 0.15 -8.23
N PRO A 238 20.21 0.37 -7.61
CA PRO A 238 19.08 -0.53 -7.75
C PRO A 238 18.60 -0.65 -9.19
N LEU A 239 18.55 0.48 -9.93
CA LEU A 239 18.04 0.49 -11.30
C LEU A 239 18.86 -0.41 -12.21
N ILE A 240 20.20 -0.33 -12.17
CA ILE A 240 21.08 -1.15 -13.00
C ILE A 240 20.89 -2.62 -12.68
N ILE A 241 20.81 -2.99 -11.39
CA ILE A 241 20.63 -4.39 -10.97
C ILE A 241 19.27 -4.92 -11.43
N ILE A 242 18.20 -4.14 -11.29
CA ILE A 242 16.85 -4.53 -11.73
C ILE A 242 16.82 -4.67 -13.26
N LEU A 243 17.34 -3.70 -14.00
CA LEU A 243 17.40 -3.75 -15.47
C LEU A 243 18.23 -4.93 -15.97
N TRP A 244 19.35 -5.24 -15.31
CA TRP A 244 20.15 -6.42 -15.60
C TRP A 244 19.35 -7.72 -15.42
N ASN A 245 18.66 -7.84 -14.28
CA ASN A 245 17.86 -9.03 -13.97
C ASN A 245 16.60 -9.17 -14.85
N ILE A 246 16.03 -8.06 -15.35
CA ILE A 246 14.91 -8.08 -16.31
C ILE A 246 15.30 -8.81 -17.60
N ILE A 247 16.55 -8.73 -18.04
CA ILE A 247 17.01 -9.46 -19.22
C ILE A 247 16.87 -10.98 -19.00
N GLY A 248 17.17 -11.46 -17.80
CA GLY A 248 17.01 -12.87 -17.41
C GLY A 248 15.56 -13.37 -17.49
N TYR A 249 14.57 -12.49 -17.34
CA TYR A 249 13.16 -12.84 -17.54
C TYR A 249 12.86 -13.18 -19.01
N PHE A 250 13.44 -12.44 -19.95
CA PHE A 250 13.26 -12.69 -21.39
C PHE A 250 14.24 -13.73 -21.96
N GLN A 251 15.37 -13.94 -21.29
CA GLN A 251 16.43 -14.86 -21.70
C GLN A 251 16.91 -15.67 -20.48
N PRO A 252 16.31 -16.84 -20.21
CA PRO A 252 16.56 -17.61 -18.99
C PRO A 252 18.02 -18.04 -18.77
N THR A 253 18.83 -18.12 -19.83
CA THR A 253 20.26 -18.48 -19.74
C THR A 253 21.17 -17.31 -19.38
N PHE A 254 20.63 -16.08 -19.31
CA PHE A 254 21.39 -14.89 -18.96
C PHE A 254 21.71 -14.88 -17.45
N PRO A 255 22.96 -14.56 -17.05
CA PRO A 255 23.34 -14.58 -15.64
C PRO A 255 22.56 -13.54 -14.83
N ALA A 256 21.82 -14.00 -13.83
CA ALA A 256 21.10 -13.12 -12.91
C ALA A 256 21.97 -12.75 -11.70
N ILE A 257 21.82 -11.52 -11.22
CA ILE A 257 22.36 -11.08 -9.93
C ILE A 257 21.38 -11.54 -8.85
N ALA A 258 21.79 -12.55 -8.07
CA ALA A 258 20.96 -13.12 -7.00
C ALA A 258 20.81 -12.11 -5.85
N LEU A 259 19.59 -11.58 -5.69
CA LEU A 259 19.19 -10.74 -4.54
C LEU A 259 18.58 -11.55 -3.40
N GLN A 260 18.33 -12.84 -3.62
CA GLN A 260 17.76 -13.76 -2.66
C GLN A 260 18.75 -14.88 -2.41
N ASN A 261 19.08 -15.13 -1.16
CA ASN A 261 19.97 -16.20 -0.72
C ASN A 261 19.42 -16.85 0.55
N GLN A 262 19.97 -18.01 0.89
CA GLN A 262 19.67 -18.69 2.14
C GLN A 262 20.96 -18.99 2.88
N ILE A 263 20.98 -18.70 4.18
CA ILE A 263 22.13 -19.01 5.04
C ILE A 263 21.63 -19.79 6.26
N SER A 264 22.24 -20.95 6.50
CA SER A 264 22.02 -21.72 7.72
C SER A 264 22.93 -21.22 8.83
N VAL A 265 22.35 -20.48 9.78
CA VAL A 265 23.11 -19.84 10.87
C VAL A 265 23.31 -20.81 12.04
N LEU A 266 22.36 -21.71 12.30
CA LEU A 266 22.36 -22.61 13.45
C LEU A 266 22.01 -24.05 13.02
N ARG A 267 22.66 -25.04 13.64
CA ARG A 267 22.34 -26.46 13.42
C ARG A 267 20.91 -26.74 13.91
N ASP A 268 20.15 -27.51 13.15
CA ASP A 268 18.74 -27.87 13.41
C ASP A 268 17.74 -26.69 13.33
N ALA A 269 18.20 -25.50 12.95
CA ALA A 269 17.35 -24.36 12.62
C ALA A 269 17.03 -24.33 11.10
N PRO A 270 15.87 -23.81 10.70
CA PRO A 270 15.60 -23.55 9.29
C PRO A 270 16.57 -22.49 8.73
N ALA A 271 16.88 -22.58 7.44
CA ALA A 271 17.77 -21.63 6.78
C ALA A 271 17.15 -20.24 6.73
N MET A 272 17.92 -19.22 7.09
CA MET A 272 17.48 -17.83 7.06
C MET A 272 17.49 -17.32 5.62
N ARG A 273 16.35 -16.85 5.14
CA ARG A 273 16.22 -16.24 3.81
C ARG A 273 16.73 -14.80 3.87
N LEU A 274 17.84 -14.53 3.18
CA LEU A 274 18.38 -13.20 2.96
C LEU A 274 17.87 -12.63 1.66
N ASN A 275 16.92 -11.70 1.75
CA ASN A 275 16.37 -11.00 0.60
C ASN A 275 16.80 -9.54 0.63
N ILE A 276 17.62 -9.13 -0.34
CA ILE A 276 17.99 -7.73 -0.53
C ILE A 276 16.83 -7.04 -1.26
N TYR A 277 16.03 -6.28 -0.52
CA TYR A 277 14.95 -5.49 -1.06
C TYR A 277 15.27 -3.99 -0.91
N PHE A 278 15.68 -3.37 -2.01
CA PHE A 278 16.14 -1.97 -2.02
C PHE A 278 15.15 -0.97 -1.40
N PRO A 279 13.82 -1.05 -1.65
CA PRO A 279 12.87 -0.17 -0.98
C PRO A 279 12.89 -0.34 0.54
N LEU A 280 12.96 -1.58 1.05
CA LEU A 280 13.01 -1.83 2.49
C LEU A 280 14.30 -1.31 3.13
N ILE A 281 15.43 -1.33 2.42
CA ILE A 281 16.67 -0.70 2.90
C ILE A 281 16.47 0.81 3.05
N GLY A 282 15.83 1.45 2.07
CA GLY A 282 15.47 2.87 2.15
C GLY A 282 14.52 3.17 3.31
N PHE A 283 13.53 2.33 3.54
CA PHE A 283 12.62 2.46 4.69
C PHE A 283 13.31 2.24 6.02
N ALA A 284 14.19 1.25 6.13
CA ALA A 284 14.90 0.92 7.35
C ALA A 284 15.77 2.07 7.85
N TYR A 285 16.26 2.93 6.96
CA TYR A 285 16.97 4.16 7.31
C TYR A 285 16.10 5.15 8.11
N LEU A 286 14.78 5.16 7.87
CA LEU A 286 13.83 6.07 8.52
C LEU A 286 13.27 5.51 9.85
N ILE A 287 13.62 4.28 10.21
CA ILE A 287 13.12 3.60 11.42
C ILE A 287 14.04 3.90 12.61
N ASN A 288 13.45 4.06 13.80
CA ASN A 288 14.21 4.21 15.05
C ASN A 288 15.12 3.00 15.32
N LEU A 289 16.31 3.26 15.88
CA LEU A 289 17.32 2.23 16.14
C LEU A 289 16.79 1.09 17.03
N ASP A 290 15.99 1.40 18.05
CA ASP A 290 15.43 0.40 18.97
C ASP A 290 14.46 -0.56 18.27
N VAL A 291 13.67 -0.03 17.32
CA VAL A 291 12.75 -0.83 16.52
C VAL A 291 13.53 -1.68 15.51
N ALA A 292 14.52 -1.08 14.84
CA ALA A 292 15.40 -1.81 13.92
C ALA A 292 16.14 -2.96 14.63
N PHE A 293 16.67 -2.71 15.84
CA PHE A 293 17.30 -3.73 16.68
C PHE A 293 16.32 -4.85 17.04
N SER A 294 15.13 -4.49 17.50
CA SER A 294 14.10 -5.45 17.91
C SER A 294 13.74 -6.41 16.77
N ILE A 295 13.56 -5.91 15.54
CA ILE A 295 13.16 -6.73 14.39
C ILE A 295 14.12 -7.90 14.14
N TRP A 296 15.42 -7.63 13.99
CA TRP A 296 16.38 -8.71 13.71
C TRP A 296 16.69 -9.53 14.95
N PHE A 297 16.72 -8.93 16.14
CA PHE A 297 17.00 -9.64 17.39
C PHE A 297 15.91 -10.67 17.69
N PHE A 298 14.63 -10.29 17.64
CA PHE A 298 13.53 -11.21 17.90
C PHE A 298 13.37 -12.25 16.78
N HIS A 299 13.74 -11.91 15.54
CA HIS A 299 13.81 -12.91 14.47
C HIS A 299 14.84 -14.00 14.78
N LEU A 300 16.07 -13.63 15.19
CA LEU A 300 17.09 -14.59 15.58
C LEU A 300 16.71 -15.37 16.85
N LEU A 301 16.06 -14.72 17.81
CA LEU A 301 15.55 -15.40 19.01
C LEU A 301 14.50 -16.46 18.64
N GLY A 302 13.59 -16.14 17.72
CA GLY A 302 12.62 -17.11 17.18
C GLY A 302 13.29 -18.26 16.45
N LEU A 303 14.34 -18.00 15.67
CA LEU A 303 15.15 -19.07 15.05
C LEU A 303 15.83 -19.97 16.09
N ALA A 304 16.36 -19.39 17.16
CA ALA A 304 16.95 -20.16 18.25
C ALA A 304 15.89 -21.04 18.96
N GLN A 305 14.69 -20.51 19.19
CA GLN A 305 13.57 -21.27 19.75
C GLN A 305 13.20 -22.45 18.85
N LEU A 306 13.05 -22.23 17.54
CA LEU A 306 12.75 -23.30 16.58
C LEU A 306 13.84 -24.38 16.55
N ALA A 307 15.12 -23.98 16.59
CA ALA A 307 16.22 -24.92 16.64
C ALA A 307 16.16 -25.83 17.88
N VAL A 308 15.82 -25.25 19.04
CA VAL A 308 15.62 -26.00 20.29
C VAL A 308 14.43 -26.94 20.17
N THR A 309 13.29 -26.47 19.66
CA THR A 309 12.07 -27.26 19.49
C THR A 309 12.29 -28.45 18.54
N ASN A 310 12.95 -28.22 17.39
CA ASN A 310 13.33 -29.26 16.44
C ASN A 310 14.25 -30.31 17.08
N ARG A 311 15.18 -29.88 17.95
CA ARG A 311 16.10 -30.80 18.65
C ARG A 311 15.38 -31.71 19.65
N PHE A 312 14.24 -31.28 20.19
CA PHE A 312 13.36 -32.11 21.02
C PHE A 312 12.38 -32.97 20.20
N GLY A 313 12.44 -32.93 18.87
CA GLY A 313 11.58 -33.71 17.97
C GLY A 313 10.18 -33.13 17.76
N PHE A 314 9.97 -31.86 18.14
CA PHE A 314 8.73 -31.14 17.84
C PHE A 314 8.96 -30.31 16.58
N GLU A 315 8.15 -30.52 15.53
CA GLU A 315 8.12 -29.63 14.37
C GLU A 315 7.00 -28.59 14.56
N VAL A 316 7.39 -27.32 14.58
CA VAL A 316 6.41 -26.23 14.44
C VAL A 316 5.98 -26.25 12.98
N GLY A 317 4.70 -26.57 12.73
CA GLY A 317 4.14 -26.77 11.39
C GLY A 317 4.37 -25.59 10.43
N LYS A 318 3.99 -25.78 9.16
CA LYS A 318 4.09 -24.73 8.14
C LYS A 318 3.43 -23.44 8.62
N GLY A 319 4.15 -22.33 8.49
CA GLY A 319 3.63 -21.00 8.80
C GLY A 319 2.43 -20.72 7.90
N ASP A 320 1.32 -20.34 8.51
CA ASP A 320 0.21 -19.73 7.78
C ASP A 320 0.67 -18.35 7.26
N ASN A 321 0.16 -17.92 6.12
CA ASN A 321 0.49 -16.63 5.50
C ASN A 321 0.13 -15.43 6.39
N TYR A 322 -0.71 -15.64 7.42
CA TYR A 322 -1.24 -14.61 8.31
C TYR A 322 -0.71 -14.71 9.76
N CYS A 323 0.10 -15.73 10.07
CA CYS A 323 0.85 -15.82 11.32
C CYS A 323 2.31 -15.42 11.07
N SER A 324 3.05 -15.08 12.12
CA SER A 324 4.52 -14.93 12.02
C SER A 324 5.08 -16.18 11.35
N SER A 325 5.55 -16.02 10.11
CA SER A 325 5.94 -17.12 9.24
C SER A 325 6.89 -18.06 9.98
N SER A 326 6.53 -19.35 10.06
CA SER A 326 7.55 -20.37 10.20
C SER A 326 8.55 -20.16 9.06
N PRO A 327 9.87 -20.08 9.31
CA PRO A 327 10.87 -19.75 8.28
C PRO A 327 11.04 -20.80 7.16
N VAL A 328 10.09 -21.72 6.99
CA VAL A 328 10.14 -22.85 6.05
C VAL A 328 9.92 -22.37 4.62
#